data_AF-A0AAW0VU95-F1
#
_entry.id   AF-A0AAW0VU95-F1
#
_cell.length_a   1.000
_cell.length_b   1.000
_cell.length_c   1.000
_cell.angle_alpha   90.00
_cell.angle_beta   90.00
_cell.angle_gamma   90.00
#
_symmetry.space_group_name_H-M   'P 1'
#
loop_
_entity.id
_entity.type
_entity.pdbx_description
1 polymer ?
#
loop_
_entity_poly.entity_id
_entity_poly.type
_entity_poly.pdbx_seq_one_letter_code
_entity_poly.pdbx_strand_id
1 'polypeptide(L)'
;RGPTFVACGIVTFVLAGVLGLASLPSVAGSMTWKEFSFLQSRVGWLTLLLAALHIIFSKWEDLVTPHFKCYLPSNEQFVVVLPVVTLVLKIPLLLPCVDTALTRIRQGYERHPLRPNTL
;
A
#
# COMPACT_ATOMS: atom_id res chain seq x y z
N ARG A 1 10.49 -20.45 -13.45
CA ARG A 1 11.04 -19.17 -12.94
C ARG A 1 11.30 -18.23 -14.11
N GLY A 2 10.45 -17.21 -14.33
CA GLY A 2 10.52 -16.31 -15.51
C GLY A 2 11.26 -14.98 -15.26
N PRO A 3 11.68 -14.24 -16.29
CA PRO A 3 12.39 -12.94 -16.12
C PRO A 3 11.57 -11.89 -15.34
N THR A 4 10.25 -12.06 -15.29
CA THR A 4 9.29 -11.12 -14.70
C THR A 4 9.49 -10.91 -13.20
N PHE A 5 9.82 -11.96 -12.42
CA PHE A 5 10.02 -11.78 -10.97
C PHE A 5 11.28 -10.96 -10.68
N VAL A 6 12.37 -11.19 -11.42
CA VAL A 6 13.62 -10.42 -11.28
C VAL A 6 13.40 -8.96 -11.64
N ALA A 7 12.75 -8.71 -12.79
CA ALA A 7 12.42 -7.36 -13.23
C ALA A 7 11.57 -6.62 -12.18
N CYS A 8 10.54 -7.29 -11.64
CA CYS A 8 9.68 -6.74 -10.60
C CYS A 8 10.46 -6.39 -9.32
N GLY A 9 11.41 -7.25 -8.91
CA GLY A 9 12.28 -7.01 -7.76
C GLY A 9 13.20 -5.80 -7.96
N ILE A 10 13.85 -5.69 -9.13
CA ILE A 10 14.73 -4.54 -9.46
C ILE A 10 13.94 -3.24 -9.45
N VAL A 11 12.77 -3.21 -10.10
CA VAL A 11 11.92 -2.00 -10.13
C VAL A 11 11.47 -1.62 -8.72
N THR A 12 11.06 -2.59 -7.90
CA THR A 12 10.70 -2.35 -6.49
C THR A 12 11.85 -1.71 -5.72
N PHE A 13 13.07 -2.25 -5.88
CA PHE A 13 14.25 -1.75 -5.19
C PHE A 13 14.59 -0.31 -5.59
N VAL A 14 14.55 0.00 -6.89
CA VAL A 14 14.81 1.36 -7.40
C VAL A 14 13.78 2.35 -6.87
N LEU A 15 12.48 2.00 -6.93
CA LEU A 15 11.43 2.87 -6.41
C LEU A 15 11.54 3.08 -4.90
N ALA A 16 11.85 2.03 -4.13
CA ALA A 16 12.10 2.12 -2.69
C ALA A 16 13.29 3.05 -2.38
N GLY A 17 14.36 2.99 -3.18
CA GLY A 17 15.49 3.90 -3.08
C GLY A 17 15.10 5.36 -3.31
N VAL A 18 14.31 5.63 -4.36
CA VAL A 18 13.79 6.98 -4.65
C VAL A 18 12.92 7.51 -3.49
N LEU A 19 12.03 6.68 -2.94
CA LEU A 19 11.21 7.01 -1.77
C LEU A 19 12.07 7.30 -0.53
N GLY A 20 13.12 6.51 -0.31
CA GLY A 20 14.07 6.71 0.79
C GLY A 20 14.83 8.03 0.68
N LEU A 21 15.33 8.35 -0.52
CA LEU A 21 16.00 9.64 -0.78
C LEU A 21 15.04 10.82 -0.62
N ALA A 22 13.81 10.70 -1.13
CA ALA A 22 12.78 11.72 -1.00
C ALA A 22 12.34 11.94 0.47
N SER A 23 12.54 10.95 1.34
CA SER A 23 12.21 11.05 2.78
C SER A 23 13.26 11.82 3.58
N LEU A 24 14.44 12.11 3.02
CA LEU A 24 15.44 12.93 3.69
C LEU A 24 14.95 14.38 3.77
N PRO A 25 15.04 15.05 4.94
CA PRO A 25 14.53 16.42 5.11
C PRO A 25 15.19 17.43 4.16
N SER A 26 16.44 17.17 3.75
CA SER A 26 17.16 17.98 2.75
C SER A 26 16.52 17.91 1.35
N VAL A 27 16.03 16.73 0.94
CA VAL A 27 15.37 16.52 -0.37
C VAL A 27 13.89 16.87 -0.28
N ALA A 28 13.22 16.51 0.80
CA ALA A 28 11.82 16.89 1.03
C ALA A 28 11.64 18.41 1.13
N GLY A 29 12.63 19.13 1.67
CA GLY A 29 12.62 20.59 1.81
C GLY A 29 12.78 21.35 0.49
N SER A 30 13.30 20.72 -0.56
CA SER A 30 13.39 21.32 -1.91
C SER A 30 12.18 21.01 -2.79
N MET A 31 11.30 20.09 -2.37
CA MET A 31 10.08 19.70 -3.09
C MET A 31 8.85 20.41 -2.53
N THR A 32 7.86 20.66 -3.39
CA THR A 32 6.57 21.15 -2.91
C THR A 32 5.82 20.05 -2.18
N TRP A 33 4.95 20.41 -1.22
CA TRP A 33 4.16 19.45 -0.45
C TRP A 33 3.29 18.53 -1.34
N LYS A 34 2.86 19.02 -2.51
CA LYS A 34 2.14 18.22 -3.52
C LYS A 34 3.01 17.13 -4.14
N GLU A 35 4.26 17.45 -4.50
CA GLU A 35 5.20 16.50 -5.09
C GLU A 35 5.64 15.45 -4.06
N PHE A 36 5.91 15.88 -2.83
CA PHE A 36 6.22 14.96 -1.73
C PHE A 36 5.04 14.02 -1.44
N SER A 37 3.82 14.56 -1.38
CA SER A 37 2.60 13.75 -1.18
C SER A 37 2.35 12.79 -2.35
N PHE A 38 2.63 13.21 -3.59
CA PHE A 38 2.53 12.35 -4.77
C PHE A 38 3.52 11.18 -4.72
N LEU A 39 4.79 11.46 -4.43
CA LEU A 39 5.83 10.43 -4.28
C LEU A 39 5.44 9.46 -3.17
N GLN A 40 5.21 9.96 -1.97
CA GLN A 40 5.00 9.10 -0.80
C GLN A 40 3.69 8.32 -0.87
N SER A 41 2.62 8.92 -1.43
CA SER A 41 1.35 8.24 -1.58
C SER A 41 1.35 7.35 -2.83
N ARG A 42 1.41 7.90 -4.05
CA ARG A 42 1.21 7.11 -5.27
C ARG A 42 2.37 6.16 -5.55
N VAL A 43 3.61 6.64 -5.48
CA VAL A 43 4.78 5.80 -5.74
C VAL A 43 4.96 4.80 -4.59
N GLY A 44 4.69 5.19 -3.34
CA GLY A 44 4.66 4.26 -2.20
C GLY A 44 3.72 3.07 -2.40
N TRP A 45 2.47 3.31 -2.84
CA TRP A 45 1.52 2.23 -3.15
C TRP A 45 1.97 1.36 -4.33
N LEU A 46 2.54 1.96 -5.38
CA LEU A 46 3.10 1.19 -6.51
C LEU A 46 4.25 0.29 -6.08
N THR A 47 5.17 0.78 -5.24
CA THR A 47 6.28 -0.01 -4.69
C THR A 47 5.78 -1.19 -3.87
N LEU A 48 4.75 -1.00 -3.03
CA LEU A 48 4.13 -2.09 -2.27
C LEU A 48 3.46 -3.14 -3.18
N LEU A 49 2.76 -2.70 -4.23
CA LEU A 49 2.16 -3.59 -5.22
C LEU A 49 3.22 -4.43 -5.95
N LEU A 50 4.30 -3.79 -6.41
CA LEU A 50 5.41 -4.47 -7.07
C LEU A 50 6.13 -5.43 -6.11
N ALA A 51 6.34 -5.05 -4.84
CA ALA A 51 6.90 -5.93 -3.84
C ALA A 51 6.05 -7.19 -3.63
N ALA A 52 4.72 -7.03 -3.55
CA ALA A 52 3.79 -8.15 -3.43
C ALA A 52 3.83 -9.05 -4.68
N LEU A 53 3.80 -8.45 -5.88
CA LEU A 53 3.90 -9.18 -7.15
C LEU A 53 5.22 -9.95 -7.28
N HIS A 54 6.35 -9.35 -6.89
CA HIS A 54 7.65 -9.99 -6.91
C HIS A 54 7.65 -11.31 -6.13
N ILE A 55 7.05 -11.32 -4.94
CA ILE A 55 7.04 -12.51 -4.09
C ILE A 55 5.98 -13.52 -4.55
N ILE A 56 4.80 -13.05 -4.97
CA ILE A 56 3.76 -13.90 -5.58
C ILE A 56 4.32 -14.64 -6.80
N PHE A 57 5.02 -13.95 -7.70
CA PHE A 57 5.64 -14.59 -8.86
C PHE A 57 6.83 -15.50 -8.50
N SER A 58 7.56 -15.18 -7.43
CA SER A 58 8.67 -16.01 -6.96
C SER A 58 8.21 -17.33 -6.33
N LYS A 59 7.00 -17.34 -5.75
CA LYS A 59 6.45 -18.43 -4.94
C LYS A 59 5.12 -19.00 -5.46
N TRP A 60 4.75 -18.69 -6.70
CA TRP A 60 3.47 -19.12 -7.29
C TRP A 60 3.23 -20.63 -7.15
N GLU A 61 4.24 -21.44 -7.42
CA GLU A 61 4.13 -22.91 -7.34
C GLU A 61 4.01 -23.42 -5.89
N ASP A 62 4.71 -22.77 -4.94
CA ASP A 62 4.65 -23.06 -3.50
C ASP A 62 3.32 -22.59 -2.86
N LEU A 63 2.62 -21.63 -3.46
CA LEU A 63 1.30 -21.14 -3.01
C LEU A 63 0.16 -22.01 -3.52
N VAL A 64 0.25 -22.48 -4.77
CA VAL A 64 -0.79 -23.29 -5.41
C VAL A 64 -0.72 -24.76 -4.97
N THR A 65 0.48 -25.26 -4.67
CA THR A 65 0.67 -26.64 -4.23
C THR A 65 0.86 -26.68 -2.72
N PRO A 66 -0.08 -27.23 -1.94
CA PRO A 66 0.04 -27.27 -0.49
C PRO A 66 1.09 -28.31 -0.08
N HIS A 67 2.35 -27.90 -0.03
CA HIS A 67 3.42 -28.71 0.54
C HIS A 67 3.36 -28.57 2.07
N PHE A 68 2.40 -29.27 2.71
CA PHE A 68 2.30 -29.35 4.17
C PHE A 68 3.46 -30.19 4.74
N LYS A 69 4.67 -29.63 4.78
CA LYS A 69 5.78 -30.17 5.57
C LYS A 69 5.95 -29.28 6.79
N CYS A 70 5.36 -29.73 7.91
CA CYS A 70 5.26 -29.03 9.19
C CYS A 70 4.47 -27.71 9.13
N TYR A 71 3.70 -27.46 10.19
CA TYR A 71 2.74 -26.37 10.36
C TYR A 71 3.34 -24.93 10.31
N LEU A 72 4.61 -24.78 9.93
CA LEU A 72 5.30 -23.49 9.86
C LEU A 72 5.41 -23.02 8.41
N PRO A 73 4.63 -22.00 8.00
CA PRO A 73 4.86 -21.34 6.73
C PRO A 73 6.29 -20.78 6.70
N SER A 74 6.97 -20.90 5.55
CA SER A 74 8.33 -20.40 5.35
C SER A 74 8.44 -18.91 5.72
N ASN A 75 9.58 -18.46 6.27
CA ASN A 75 9.80 -17.06 6.71
C ASN A 75 9.38 -16.01 5.67
N GLU A 76 9.54 -16.34 4.38
CA GLU A 76 9.18 -15.45 3.27
C GLU A 76 7.66 -15.25 3.14
N GLN A 77 6.85 -16.22 3.54
CA GLN A 77 5.38 -16.10 3.55
C GLN A 77 4.92 -15.13 4.66
N PHE A 78 5.57 -15.12 5.82
CA PHE A 78 5.25 -14.19 6.92
C PHE A 78 5.45 -12.72 6.53
N VAL A 79 6.55 -12.41 5.85
CA VAL A 79 6.87 -11.03 5.45
C VAL A 79 5.86 -10.50 4.42
N VAL A 80 5.27 -11.37 3.60
CA VAL A 80 4.28 -10.99 2.57
C VAL A 80 2.89 -10.74 3.14
N VAL A 81 2.53 -11.35 4.28
CA VAL A 81 1.20 -11.17 4.89
C VAL A 81 0.94 -9.69 5.18
N LEU A 82 1.93 -8.97 5.71
CA LEU A 82 1.79 -7.55 6.04
C LEU A 82 1.49 -6.66 4.82
N PRO A 83 2.28 -6.67 3.71
CA PRO A 83 1.97 -5.90 2.51
C PRO A 83 0.68 -6.36 1.82
N VAL A 84 0.34 -7.64 1.84
CA VAL A 84 -0.94 -8.11 1.28
C VAL A 84 -2.13 -7.60 2.10
N VAL A 85 -2.07 -7.70 3.43
CA VAL A 85 -3.14 -7.21 4.32
C VAL A 85 -3.31 -5.69 4.18
N THR A 86 -2.21 -4.93 4.09
CA THR A 86 -2.29 -3.47 3.90
C THR A 86 -2.90 -3.10 2.56
N LEU A 87 -2.60 -3.82 1.48
CA LEU A 87 -3.23 -3.64 0.18
C LEU A 87 -4.72 -4.01 0.21
N VAL A 88 -5.07 -5.14 0.82
CA VAL A 88 -6.48 -5.58 0.97
C VAL A 88 -7.29 -4.57 1.77
N LEU A 89 -6.73 -4.01 2.85
CA LEU A 89 -7.40 -2.98 3.65
C LEU A 89 -7.51 -1.64 2.91
N LYS A 90 -6.59 -1.36 1.99
CA LYS A 90 -6.61 -0.14 1.16
C LYS A 90 -7.71 -0.16 0.09
N ILE A 91 -8.02 -1.33 -0.48
CA ILE A 91 -9.05 -1.48 -1.52
C ILE A 91 -10.43 -0.95 -1.11
N PRO A 92 -11.02 -1.33 0.05
CA PRO A 92 -12.31 -0.79 0.47
C PRO A 92 -12.24 0.69 0.84
N LEU A 93 -11.08 1.20 1.24
CA LEU A 93 -10.88 2.64 1.49
C LEU A 93 -10.88 3.47 0.18
N LEU A 94 -10.51 2.86 -0.95
CA LEU A 94 -10.58 3.47 -2.28
C LEU A 94 -11.98 3.44 -2.89
N LEU A 95 -12.95 2.74 -2.27
CA LEU A 95 -14.33 2.75 -2.75
C LEU A 95 -14.89 4.18 -2.62
N PRO A 96 -15.55 4.70 -3.67
CA PRO A 96 -16.02 6.09 -3.69
C PRO A 96 -16.95 6.42 -2.52
N CYS A 97 -17.69 5.44 -2.00
CA CYS A 97 -18.54 5.60 -0.82
C CYS A 97 -17.74 5.92 0.46
N VAL A 98 -16.60 5.26 0.65
CA VAL A 98 -15.75 5.45 1.84
C VAL A 98 -14.86 6.67 1.67
N ASP A 99 -14.32 6.89 0.48
CA ASP A 99 -13.51 8.07 0.17
C ASP A 99 -14.33 9.36 0.31
N THR A 100 -15.59 9.37 -0.15
CA THR A 100 -16.50 10.51 0.01
C THR A 100 -16.83 10.77 1.47
N ALA A 101 -17.05 9.72 2.27
CA ALA A 101 -17.27 9.86 3.70
C ALA A 101 -16.02 10.41 4.42
N LEU A 102 -14.84 9.93 4.03
CA LEU A 102 -13.55 10.36 4.60
C LEU A 102 -13.20 11.79 4.22
N THR A 103 -13.45 12.21 2.97
CA THR A 103 -13.28 13.60 2.53
C THR A 103 -14.26 14.52 3.24
N ARG A 104 -15.51 14.08 3.49
CA ARG A 104 -16.45 14.81 4.35
C ARG A 104 -15.88 15.07 5.74
N ILE A 105 -15.35 14.03 6.39
CA ILE A 105 -14.75 14.15 7.73
C ILE A 105 -13.52 15.08 7.70
N ARG A 106 -12.66 14.96 6.68
CA ARG A 106 -11.48 15.82 6.51
C ARG A 106 -11.84 17.29 6.25
N GLN A 107 -12.99 17.57 5.66
CA GLN A 107 -13.52 18.92 5.48
C GLN A 107 -14.22 19.47 6.72
N GLY A 108 -14.20 18.73 7.84
CA GLY A 108 -14.81 19.17 9.09
C GLY A 108 -16.33 18.98 9.14
N TYR A 109 -16.86 17.95 8.49
CA TYR A 109 -18.30 17.66 8.53
C TYR A 109 -18.79 17.42 9.97
N GLU A 110 -19.47 18.41 10.54
CA GLU A 110 -20.25 18.25 11.76
C GLU A 110 -21.63 17.67 11.42
N ARG A 111 -22.01 16.57 12.09
CA ARG A 111 -23.38 16.08 12.05
C ARG A 111 -24.23 17.06 12.83
N HIS A 112 -25.01 17.88 12.15
CA HIS A 112 -25.96 18.76 12.82
C HIS A 112 -27.02 17.89 13.52
N PRO A 113 -27.12 17.89 14.86
CA PRO A 113 -28.28 17.28 15.51
C PRO A 113 -29.50 18.09 15.06
N LEU A 114 -30.52 17.38 14.55
CA LEU A 114 -31.83 17.96 14.33
C LEU A 114 -32.29 18.50 15.68
N ARG A 115 -32.29 19.83 15.86
CA ARG A 115 -33.04 20.45 16.94
C ARG A 115 -34.50 20.05 16.70
N PRO A 116 -35.18 19.37 17.63
CA PRO A 116 -36.62 19.27 17.56
C PRO A 116 -37.15 20.70 17.69
N ASN A 117 -37.81 21.18 16.64
CA ASN A 117 -38.45 22.47 16.65
C ASN A 117 -39.52 22.41 17.74
N THR A 118 -39.28 23.11 18.84
CA THR A 118 -40.30 23.46 19.84
C THR A 118 -41.44 24.16 19.12
N LEU A 119 -42.62 23.54 19.17
CA LEU A 119 -43.93 24.16 19.01
C LEU A 119 -44.70 23.86 20.30
#